data_AF-A0A970BIR7-F1
#
_entry.id   AF-A0A970BIR7-F1
#
_cell.length_a   1.000
_cell.length_b   1.000
_cell.length_c   1.000
_cell.angle_alpha   90.00
_cell.angle_beta   90.00
_cell.angle_gamma   90.00
#
_symmetry.space_group_name_H-M   'P 1'
#
loop_
_entity.id
_entity.type
_entity.pdbx_description
1 polymer ?
#
loop_
_entity_poly.entity_id
_entity_poly.type
_entity_poly.pdbx_seq_one_letter_code
_entity_poly.pdbx_strand_id
1 'polypeptide(L)' 'MVIFAGADAGESILADIQGFSQTTNAAVIGEVISEPAGMVLMTTELGAQRILGMLEGEHVPRIC' A
#
# COMPACT_ATOMS: atom_id res chain seq x y z
N MET A 1 4.87 -7.53 2.42
CA MET A 1 4.45 -6.99 3.73
C MET A 1 3.83 -5.63 3.50
N VAL A 2 2.76 -5.30 4.22
CA VAL A 2 2.12 -3.97 4.20
C VAL A 2 2.19 -3.41 5.62
N ILE A 3 2.59 -2.15 5.76
CA ILE A 3 2.81 -1.49 7.05
C ILE A 3 1.98 -0.21 7.09
N PHE A 4 1.30 0.03 8.21
CA PHE A 4 0.67 1.30 8.53
C PHE A 4 1.47 1.97 9.64
N ALA A 5 1.74 3.27 9.50
CA ALA A 5 2.52 4.05 10.46
C ALA A 5 1.83 5.38 10.75
N GLY A 6 2.20 6.00 11.88
CA GLY A 6 1.90 7.41 12.11
C GLY A 6 2.53 8.27 11.01
N ALA A 7 1.87 9.38 10.66
CA ALA A 7 2.33 10.28 9.60
C ALA A 7 3.74 10.83 9.86
N ASP A 8 4.11 10.99 11.12
CA ASP A 8 5.42 11.45 11.60
C ASP A 8 6.50 10.35 11.60
N ALA A 9 6.11 9.08 11.59
CA ALA A 9 7.04 7.95 11.66
C ALA A 9 7.32 7.29 10.29
N GLY A 10 6.51 7.57 9.27
CA GLY A 10 6.55 6.87 7.98
C GLY A 10 7.92 6.92 7.29
N GLU A 11 8.54 8.09 7.21
CA GLU A 11 9.85 8.27 6.55
C GLU A 11 10.98 7.58 7.31
N SER A 12 11.00 7.66 8.65
CA SER A 12 12.02 7.01 9.47
C SER A 12 11.95 5.49 9.32
N ILE A 13 10.74 4.93 9.38
CA ILE A 13 10.54 3.48 9.19
C ILE A 13 10.97 3.06 7.78
N LEU A 14 10.64 3.85 6.76
CA LEU A 14 11.02 3.57 5.37
C LEU A 14 12.54 3.50 5.21
N ALA A 15 13.27 4.47 5.78
CA ALA A 15 14.73 4.51 5.73
C ALA A 15 15.35 3.27 6.37
N ASP A 16 14.85 2.85 7.54
CA ASP A 16 15.34 1.68 8.25
C ASP A 16 15.11 0.40 7.44
N ILE A 17 13.90 0.22 6.88
CA ILE A 17 13.59 -0.99 6.11
C ILE A 17 14.30 -1.04 4.76
N GLN A 18 14.57 0.10 4.11
CA GLN A 18 15.34 0.11 2.87
C GLN A 18 16.81 -0.29 3.07
N GLY A 19 17.30 -0.30 4.31
CA GLY A 19 18.62 -0.80 4.67
C GLY A 19 18.81 -2.32 4.50
N PHE A 20 17.74 -3.10 4.37
CA PHE A 20 17.82 -4.55 4.13
C PHE A 20 17.72 -4.89 2.64
N SER A 21 18.51 -5.86 2.20
CA SER A 21 18.56 -6.31 0.80
C SER A 21 17.21 -6.75 0.21
N GLN A 22 16.29 -7.24 1.04
CA GLN A 22 14.99 -7.76 0.66
C GLN A 22 13.94 -6.65 0.45
N THR A 23 14.21 -5.43 0.93
CA THR A 23 13.25 -4.33 1.05
C THR A 23 13.79 -3.02 0.47
N THR A 24 14.80 -3.09 -0.39
CA THR A 24 15.38 -1.93 -1.10
C THR A 24 14.35 -1.13 -1.90
N ASN A 25 13.30 -1.79 -2.38
CA ASN A 25 12.19 -1.19 -3.12
C ASN A 25 10.97 -0.86 -2.25
N ALA A 26 11.09 -0.86 -0.92
CA ALA A 26 10.01 -0.40 -0.07
C ALA A 26 9.66 1.05 -0.42
N ALA A 27 8.38 1.41 -0.32
CA ALA A 27 7.91 2.75 -0.66
C ALA A 27 6.65 3.09 0.13
N VAL A 28 6.42 4.39 0.35
CA VAL A 28 5.11 4.91 0.74
C VAL A 28 4.20 4.87 -0.48
N ILE A 29 3.07 4.18 -0.38
CA ILE A 29 2.12 3.97 -1.49
C ILE A 29 0.78 4.68 -1.29
N GLY A 30 0.60 5.38 -0.17
CA GLY A 30 -0.64 6.10 0.13
C GLY A 30 -0.74 6.51 1.59
N GLU A 31 -1.93 6.94 1.96
CA GLU A 31 -2.28 7.42 3.31
C GLU A 31 -3.64 6.85 3.75
N VAL A 32 -3.87 6.82 5.06
CA VAL A 32 -5.17 6.45 5.63
C VAL A 32 -5.97 7.72 5.87
N ILE A 33 -7.17 7.77 5.30
CA ILE A 33 -8.13 8.86 5.48
C ILE A 33 -9.38 8.33 6.20
N SER A 34 -10.13 9.24 6.84
CA SER A 34 -11.32 8.86 7.61
C SER A 34 -12.51 8.43 6.75
N GLU A 35 -12.65 9.02 5.56
CA GLU A 35 -13.76 8.75 4.65
C GLU A 35 -13.30 8.71 3.18
N PRO A 36 -13.91 7.84 2.34
CA PRO A 36 -14.93 6.86 2.68
C PRO A 36 -14.35 5.65 3.42
N ALA A 37 -14.94 5.29 4.57
CA ALA A 37 -14.48 4.16 5.38
C ALA A 37 -14.69 2.82 4.65
N GLY A 38 -13.76 1.88 4.81
CA GLY A 38 -13.86 0.54 4.24
C GLY A 38 -13.57 0.45 2.73
N MET A 39 -12.99 1.50 2.14
CA MET A 39 -12.62 1.53 0.72
C MET A 39 -11.13 1.77 0.54
N VAL A 40 -10.59 1.28 -0.58
CA VAL A 40 -9.26 1.62 -1.06
C VAL A 40 -9.41 2.42 -2.35
N LEU A 41 -8.91 3.66 -2.34
CA LEU A 41 -8.89 4.54 -3.48
C LEU A 41 -7.49 4.55 -4.10
N MET A 42 -7.40 4.26 -5.38
CA MET A 42 -6.16 4.31 -6.16
C MET A 42 -6.17 5.55 -7.05
N THR A 43 -5.15 6.39 -6.91
CA THR A 43 -4.88 7.47 -7.84
C THR A 43 -4.14 6.91 -9.05
N THR A 44 -4.74 7.07 -10.23
CA THR A 44 -4.14 6.66 -11.51
C THR A 44 -3.06 7.65 -11.95
N GLU A 45 -2.23 7.25 -12.91
CA GLU A 45 -1.20 8.13 -13.51
C GLU A 45 -1.78 9.42 -14.14
N LEU A 46 -3.05 9.38 -14.54
CA LEU A 46 -3.79 10.53 -15.07
C LEU A 46 -4.40 11.42 -13.96
N GLY A 47 -4.16 11.10 -12.68
CA GLY A 47 -4.69 11.82 -11.53
C GLY A 47 -6.14 11.48 -11.16
N ALA A 48 -6.82 10.62 -11.91
CA ALA A 48 -8.18 10.18 -11.56
C ALA A 48 -8.16 9.16 -10.42
N GLN A 49 -9.16 9.19 -9.54
CA GLN A 49 -9.36 8.20 -8.49
C GLN A 49 -10.24 7.04 -8.95
N ARG A 50 -9.87 5.81 -8.58
CA ARG A 50 -10.64 4.59 -8.81
C ARG A 50 -10.73 3.77 -7.53
N ILE A 51 -11.85 3.07 -7.34
CA ILE A 51 -12.01 2.12 -6.24
C ILE A 51 -11.24 0.85 -6.60
N LEU A 52 -10.30 0.44 -5.74
CA LEU A 52 -9.66 -0.86 -5.83
C LEU A 52 -10.54 -1.89 -5.11
N GLY A 53 -11.27 -2.67 -5.88
CA GLY A 53 -12.16 -3.72 -5.37
C GLY A 53 -11.40 -4.95 -4.88
N MET A 54 -12.05 -5.72 -4.00
CA MET A 54 -11.58 -7.06 -3.63
C MET A 54 -11.71 -7.99 -4.85
N LEU A 55 -10.74 -8.91 -4.99
CA LEU A 55 -10.84 -9.97 -6.00
C LEU A 55 -11.98 -10.92 -5.65
N GLU A 56 -12.65 -11.47 -6.67
CA GLU A 56 -13.72 -12.47 -6.52
C GLU A 56 -13.18 -13.85 -6.09
N GLY A 57 -11.86 -14.04 -6.10
CA GLY A 57 -11.17 -15.27 -5.69
C GLY A 57 -9.69 -15.24 -6.03
N GLU A 58 -9.00 -16.36 -5.80
CA GLU A 58 -7.62 -16.54 -6.26
C GLU A 58 -7.61 -16.93 -7.74
N HIS A 59 -6.78 -16.25 -8.54
CA HIS A 59 -6.73 -16.47 -9.99
C HIS A 59 -5.80 -17.61 -10.38
N VAL A 60 -4.88 -18.02 -9.50
CA VAL A 60 -3.88 -19.05 -9.80
C VAL A 60 -4.05 -20.28 -8.90
N PRO A 61 -4.25 -21.49 -9.46
CA PRO A 61 -4.43 -22.69 -8.65
C PRO A 61 -3.13 -23.04 -7.89
N ARG A 62 -3.26 -23.21 -6.57
CA ARG A 62 -2.17 -23.61 -5.64
C ARG A 62 -0.98 -22.63 -5.62
N ILE A 63 -1.25 -21.33 -5.55
CA ILE A 63 -0.22 -20.28 -5.52
C ILE A 63 0.44 -20.07 -4.14
N CYS A 64 -0.14 -20.65 -3.09
CA CYS A 64 0.38 -20.53 -1.73
C CYS A 64 1.47 -21.56 -1.43
#